data_AF-A0A952MVD7-F1
#
_entry.id   AF-A0A952MVD7-F1
#
_cell.length_a   1.000
_cell.length_b   1.000
_cell.length_c   1.000
_cell.angle_alpha   90.00
_cell.angle_beta   90.00
_cell.angle_gamma   90.00
#
_symmetry.space_group_name_H-M   'P 1'
#
loop_
_entity.id
_entity.type
_entity.pdbx_description
1 polymer ?
#
loop_
_entity_poly.entity_id
_entity_poly.type
_entity_poly.pdbx_seq_one_letter_code
_entity_poly.pdbx_strand_id
1 'polypeptide(L)'
;MKTILLSTVILLLSLSVALAHGGKKHKKDSVKTADSIAMAKQHVVGDTVHHHDEGMAHDEKKVTADLEDFPSIHPLIVHFAIALIIIAAAIQLVNVFMMKREISWIVTGILFAGVLTAWLASKNFHPHTHGISEHAKLVLEQHDLWADWTINLGIIAFILQALNLFLFSGKRWALAVVALVMASSAYCVAHAGHYGAQLVHIEGIGPQGKFLEMEHHH
;
A
#
# COMPACT_ATOMS: atom_id res chain seq x y z
N MET A 1 1.74 21.29 -26.96
CA MET A 1 1.09 20.01 -26.60
C MET A 1 1.96 19.11 -25.72
N LYS A 2 3.20 18.77 -26.10
CA LYS A 2 4.14 18.02 -25.21
C LYS A 2 4.39 18.74 -23.89
N THR A 3 4.54 20.06 -23.95
CA THR A 3 4.69 20.96 -22.79
C THR A 3 3.49 20.91 -21.84
N ILE A 4 2.27 20.77 -22.37
CA ILE A 4 1.04 20.73 -21.56
C ILE A 4 1.01 19.45 -20.72
N LEU A 5 1.21 18.28 -21.32
CA LEU A 5 1.22 17.02 -20.55
C LEU A 5 2.37 17.01 -19.54
N LEU A 6 3.54 17.51 -19.91
CA LEU A 6 4.68 17.59 -18.99
C LEU A 6 4.37 18.51 -17.79
N SER A 7 3.77 19.69 -18.04
CA SER A 7 3.32 20.58 -16.97
C SER A 7 2.22 19.95 -16.11
N THR A 8 1.29 19.19 -16.70
CA THR A 8 0.28 18.45 -15.94
C THR A 8 0.90 17.37 -15.07
N VAL A 9 1.89 16.61 -15.59
CA VAL A 9 2.63 15.60 -14.81
C VAL A 9 3.37 16.26 -13.65
N ILE A 10 4.09 17.35 -13.89
CA ILE A 10 4.83 18.07 -12.85
C ILE A 10 3.88 18.59 -11.76
N LEU A 11 2.73 19.14 -12.16
CA LEU A 11 1.70 19.62 -11.23
C LEU A 11 1.09 18.48 -10.40
N LEU A 12 0.79 17.34 -11.02
CA LEU A 12 0.22 16.18 -10.33
C LEU A 12 1.25 15.54 -9.38
N LEU A 13 2.52 15.48 -9.79
CA LEU A 13 3.61 14.99 -8.95
C LEU A 13 3.87 15.91 -7.75
N SER A 14 3.81 17.24 -7.91
CA SER A 14 3.99 18.15 -6.78
C SER A 14 2.82 18.09 -5.79
N LEU A 15 1.59 17.93 -6.27
CA LEU A 15 0.41 17.72 -5.40
C LEU A 15 0.49 16.41 -4.62
N SER A 16 0.98 15.33 -5.23
CA SER A 16 1.11 14.03 -4.55
C SER A 16 2.17 14.03 -3.45
N VAL A 17 3.31 14.73 -3.64
CA VAL A 17 4.29 14.96 -2.57
C VAL A 17 3.63 15.68 -1.39
N ALA A 18 2.81 16.70 -1.65
CA ALA A 18 2.14 17.47 -0.60
C ALA A 18 1.11 16.63 0.18
N LEU A 19 0.33 15.78 -0.51
CA LEU A 19 -0.60 14.86 0.15
C LEU A 19 0.13 13.78 0.96
N ALA A 20 1.22 13.23 0.42
CA ALA A 20 2.00 12.18 1.08
C ALA A 20 2.80 12.68 2.31
N HIS A 21 3.09 13.98 2.41
CA HIS A 21 3.77 14.60 3.56
C HIS A 21 2.81 15.23 4.59
N GLY A 22 1.49 15.08 4.44
CA GLY A 22 0.49 15.67 5.35
C GLY A 22 0.47 15.09 6.78
N GLY A 23 1.23 14.04 7.05
CA GLY A 23 1.29 13.36 8.35
C GLY A 23 2.26 14.02 9.34
N LYS A 24 1.70 14.83 10.26
CA LYS A 24 2.22 15.21 11.59
C LYS A 24 3.28 16.34 11.67
N LYS A 25 2.83 17.46 12.26
CA LYS A 25 3.67 18.48 12.90
C LYS A 25 4.36 17.88 14.13
N HIS A 26 5.69 17.75 14.11
CA HIS A 26 6.47 17.49 15.32
C HIS A 26 6.49 18.73 16.21
N LYS A 27 5.89 18.61 17.41
CA LYS A 27 6.15 19.52 18.52
C LYS A 27 7.55 19.19 19.06
N LYS A 28 8.45 20.17 18.96
CA LYS A 28 9.87 20.06 19.31
C LYS A 28 10.05 20.44 20.77
N ASP A 29 10.19 19.44 21.64
CA ASP A 29 10.72 19.66 22.99
C ASP A 29 12.14 19.07 23.04
N SER A 30 13.11 19.98 23.12
CA SER A 30 14.54 19.70 23.20
C SER A 30 15.00 20.02 24.61
N VAL A 31 15.38 19.02 25.42
CA VAL A 31 16.32 19.21 26.54
C VAL A 31 17.21 17.97 26.75
N LYS A 32 18.46 18.14 26.32
CA LYS A 32 19.77 17.77 26.93
C LYS A 32 20.08 16.32 27.36
N THR A 33 21.00 15.75 26.56
CA THR A 33 22.18 14.91 26.84
C THR A 33 22.59 14.62 28.29
N ALA A 34 22.86 13.35 28.59
CA ALA A 34 24.07 12.91 29.31
C ALA A 34 24.33 11.40 29.09
N ASP A 35 25.60 11.05 28.95
CA ASP A 35 26.20 9.74 28.70
C ASP A 35 25.74 8.60 29.63
N SER A 36 25.76 7.36 29.11
CA SER A 36 26.65 6.29 29.63
C SER A 36 26.52 5.00 28.82
N ILE A 37 27.67 4.55 28.32
CA ILE A 37 27.94 3.20 27.80
C ILE A 37 27.81 2.20 28.96
N ALA A 38 26.99 1.16 28.78
CA ALA A 38 27.19 -0.11 29.47
C ALA A 38 26.53 -1.25 28.68
N MET A 39 27.36 -2.14 28.16
CA MET A 39 26.94 -3.46 27.70
C MET A 39 26.25 -4.20 28.84
N ALA A 40 25.02 -4.64 28.60
CA ALA A 40 24.42 -5.74 29.35
C ALA A 40 23.74 -6.68 28.37
N LYS A 41 24.49 -7.72 28.00
CA LYS A 41 23.98 -8.96 27.42
C LYS A 41 23.01 -9.54 28.47
N GLN A 42 21.71 -9.45 28.24
CA GLN A 42 20.74 -10.10 29.11
C GLN A 42 19.91 -11.08 28.29
N HIS A 43 20.12 -12.34 28.61
CA HIS A 43 19.33 -13.49 28.21
C HIS A 43 17.84 -13.15 28.26
N VAL A 44 17.17 -13.16 27.11
CA VAL A 44 15.71 -13.28 27.07
C VAL A 44 15.41 -14.76 27.32
N VAL A 45 15.23 -15.08 28.59
CA VAL A 45 14.49 -16.26 29.03
C VAL A 45 13.09 -16.12 28.44
N GLY A 46 12.68 -17.12 27.66
CA GLY A 46 11.35 -17.18 27.08
C GLY A 46 10.31 -17.20 28.20
N ASP A 47 9.57 -16.11 28.32
CA ASP A 47 8.32 -16.08 29.06
C ASP A 47 7.20 -16.29 28.03
N THR A 48 6.88 -17.55 27.81
CA THR A 48 5.67 -17.98 27.10
C THR A 48 4.46 -17.68 27.97
N VAL A 49 4.09 -16.40 28.08
CA VAL A 49 2.74 -16.02 28.48
C VAL A 49 1.88 -16.15 27.24
N HIS A 50 1.34 -17.34 27.05
CA HIS A 50 0.24 -17.59 26.15
C HIS A 50 -0.93 -16.73 26.61
N HIS A 51 -1.11 -15.56 25.99
CA HIS A 51 -2.44 -14.98 25.90
C HIS A 51 -3.27 -15.96 25.08
N HIS A 52 -4.07 -16.75 25.78
CA HIS A 52 -5.14 -17.55 25.20
C HIS A 52 -6.03 -16.59 24.42
N ASP A 53 -5.96 -16.70 23.10
CA ASP A 53 -6.88 -16.08 22.14
C ASP A 53 -8.21 -16.85 22.25
N GLU A 54 -8.98 -16.55 23.30
CA GLU A 54 -10.35 -17.05 23.44
C GLU A 54 -11.25 -16.29 22.45
N GLY A 55 -11.28 -16.73 21.19
CA GLY A 55 -12.14 -16.08 20.19
C GLY A 55 -12.47 -16.92 18.95
N MET A 56 -11.58 -17.80 18.49
CA MET A 56 -11.80 -18.53 17.24
C MET A 56 -11.97 -20.02 17.51
N ALA A 57 -13.19 -20.42 17.88
CA ALA A 57 -13.54 -21.84 17.93
C ALA A 57 -13.42 -22.42 16.51
N HIS A 58 -12.37 -23.20 16.28
CA HIS A 58 -12.22 -23.97 15.04
C HIS A 58 -13.33 -25.02 14.98
N ASP A 59 -14.35 -24.79 14.15
CA ASP A 59 -15.33 -25.83 13.83
C ASP A 59 -14.64 -26.88 12.96
N GLU A 60 -14.16 -27.97 13.58
CA GLU A 60 -13.44 -29.06 12.91
C GLU A 60 -14.22 -29.69 11.74
N LYS A 61 -15.53 -29.42 11.61
CA LYS A 61 -16.36 -29.93 10.52
C LYS A 61 -16.43 -28.99 9.31
N LYS A 62 -16.02 -27.73 9.44
CA LYS A 62 -16.12 -26.71 8.39
C LYS A 62 -14.76 -26.56 7.68
N VAL A 63 -14.69 -26.96 6.42
CA VAL A 63 -13.45 -26.91 5.61
C VAL A 63 -13.19 -25.53 4.98
N THR A 64 -14.21 -24.66 4.95
CA THR A 64 -14.14 -23.31 4.37
C THR A 64 -14.41 -22.24 5.41
N ALA A 65 -13.57 -21.21 5.46
CA ALA A 65 -13.79 -20.04 6.29
C ALA A 65 -14.77 -19.06 5.59
N ASP A 66 -15.66 -18.45 6.37
CA ASP A 66 -16.46 -17.30 5.95
C ASP A 66 -15.65 -16.01 6.13
N LEU A 67 -16.10 -14.90 5.54
CA LEU A 67 -15.40 -13.61 5.66
C LEU A 67 -15.30 -13.10 7.11
N GLU A 68 -16.29 -13.45 7.94
CA GLU A 68 -16.36 -13.10 9.36
C GLU A 68 -15.37 -13.92 10.21
N ASP A 69 -14.87 -15.04 9.69
CA ASP A 69 -13.88 -15.89 10.36
C ASP A 69 -12.45 -15.30 10.27
N PHE A 70 -12.27 -14.11 9.67
CA PHE A 70 -10.96 -13.45 9.57
C PHE A 70 -10.90 -12.21 10.46
N PRO A 71 -9.88 -12.08 11.34
CA PRO A 71 -9.67 -10.89 12.17
C PRO A 71 -9.48 -9.61 11.34
N SER A 72 -8.97 -9.74 10.11
CA SER A 72 -8.89 -8.65 9.16
C SER A 72 -9.01 -9.17 7.73
N ILE A 73 -9.88 -8.54 6.96
CA ILE A 73 -10.01 -8.77 5.51
C ILE A 73 -9.01 -7.94 4.69
N HIS A 74 -8.20 -7.09 5.33
CA HIS A 74 -7.24 -6.21 4.67
C HIS A 74 -6.33 -6.96 3.68
N PRO A 75 -5.71 -8.10 4.05
CA PRO A 75 -4.82 -8.80 3.12
C PRO A 75 -5.58 -9.34 1.92
N LEU A 76 -6.83 -9.78 2.09
CA LEU A 76 -7.63 -10.36 1.00
C LEU A 76 -7.91 -9.33 -0.10
N ILE A 77 -8.14 -8.08 0.30
CA ILE A 77 -8.42 -6.96 -0.62
C ILE A 77 -7.13 -6.40 -1.22
N VAL A 78 -6.08 -6.23 -0.41
CA VAL A 78 -4.83 -5.58 -0.87
C VAL A 78 -4.04 -6.44 -1.87
N HIS A 79 -4.06 -7.77 -1.76
CA HIS A 79 -3.39 -8.66 -2.73
C HIS A 79 -4.01 -8.53 -4.12
N PHE A 80 -5.34 -8.35 -4.21
CA PHE A 80 -6.01 -8.11 -5.48
C PHE A 80 -5.59 -6.77 -6.08
N ALA A 81 -5.46 -5.71 -5.27
CA ALA A 81 -4.95 -4.41 -5.72
C ALA A 81 -3.50 -4.50 -6.24
N ILE A 82 -2.61 -5.18 -5.51
CA ILE A 82 -1.21 -5.41 -5.91
C ILE A 82 -1.15 -6.05 -7.30
N ALA A 83 -1.89 -7.15 -7.50
CA ALA A 83 -1.87 -7.87 -8.77
C ALA A 83 -2.36 -7.00 -9.93
N LEU A 84 -3.49 -6.29 -9.77
CA LEU A 84 -4.05 -5.48 -10.84
C LEU A 84 -3.15 -4.31 -11.25
N ILE A 85 -2.55 -3.59 -10.29
CA ILE A 85 -1.67 -2.44 -10.60
C ILE A 85 -0.42 -2.91 -11.36
N ILE A 86 0.20 -4.02 -10.93
CA ILE A 86 1.39 -4.58 -11.59
C ILE A 86 1.05 -5.09 -12.99
N ILE A 87 -0.07 -5.81 -13.14
CA ILE A 87 -0.52 -6.32 -14.45
C ILE A 87 -0.84 -5.17 -15.40
N ALA A 88 -1.54 -4.14 -14.92
CA ALA A 88 -1.83 -2.96 -15.73
C ALA A 88 -0.53 -2.28 -16.20
N ALA A 89 0.47 -2.13 -15.31
CA ALA A 89 1.75 -1.53 -15.66
C ALA A 89 2.51 -2.36 -16.72
N ALA A 90 2.52 -3.69 -16.58
CA ALA A 90 3.13 -4.60 -17.54
C ALA A 90 2.46 -4.52 -18.92
N ILE A 91 1.13 -4.56 -18.98
CA ILE A 91 0.39 -4.44 -20.24
C ILE A 91 0.60 -3.05 -20.86
N GLN A 92 0.61 -1.98 -20.05
CA GLN A 92 0.87 -0.63 -20.54
C GLN A 92 2.28 -0.51 -21.14
N LEU A 93 3.29 -1.15 -20.54
CA LEU A 93 4.65 -1.17 -21.09
C LEU A 93 4.69 -1.86 -22.46
N VAL A 94 4.00 -3.00 -22.61
CA VAL A 94 3.80 -3.65 -23.92
C VAL A 94 3.09 -2.73 -24.90
N ASN A 95 2.09 -1.99 -24.43
CA ASN A 95 1.32 -1.08 -25.27
C ASN A 95 2.13 0.13 -25.77
N VAL A 96 3.22 0.53 -25.09
CA VAL A 96 4.14 1.56 -25.61
C VAL A 96 4.69 1.14 -26.98
N PHE A 97 4.95 -0.15 -27.18
CA PHE A 97 5.46 -0.71 -28.44
C PHE A 97 4.34 -1.02 -29.43
N MET A 98 3.24 -1.62 -28.97
CA MET A 98 2.13 -2.04 -29.84
C MET A 98 1.24 -0.88 -30.30
N MET A 99 1.13 0.18 -29.48
CA MET A 99 0.30 1.37 -29.72
C MET A 99 -1.17 1.06 -30.07
N LYS A 100 -1.74 0.00 -29.48
CA LYS A 100 -3.11 -0.42 -29.79
C LYS A 100 -4.10 0.25 -28.85
N ARG A 101 -5.16 0.82 -29.43
CA ARG A 101 -6.18 1.54 -28.65
C ARG A 101 -7.00 0.59 -27.78
N GLU A 102 -7.21 -0.63 -28.24
CA GLU A 102 -7.91 -1.70 -27.53
C GLU A 102 -7.14 -2.07 -26.25
N ILE A 103 -5.82 -2.17 -26.34
CA ILE A 103 -4.96 -2.43 -25.17
C ILE A 103 -5.05 -1.25 -24.20
N SER A 104 -5.08 0.00 -24.68
CA SER A 104 -5.24 1.17 -23.79
C SER A 104 -6.55 1.11 -22.99
N TRP A 105 -7.66 0.66 -23.59
CA TRP A 105 -8.93 0.46 -22.89
C TRP A 105 -8.85 -0.63 -21.82
N ILE A 106 -8.22 -1.76 -22.15
CA ILE A 106 -8.00 -2.87 -21.20
C ILE A 106 -7.16 -2.37 -20.01
N VAL A 107 -6.05 -1.69 -20.26
CA VAL A 107 -5.20 -1.08 -19.22
C VAL A 107 -6.00 -0.15 -18.34
N THR A 108 -6.84 0.72 -18.92
CA THR A 108 -7.67 1.67 -18.15
C THR A 108 -8.62 0.95 -17.20
N GLY A 109 -9.28 -0.11 -17.66
CA GLY A 109 -10.20 -0.90 -16.82
C GLY A 109 -9.47 -1.59 -15.67
N ILE A 110 -8.35 -2.25 -15.95
CA ILE A 110 -7.54 -2.94 -14.92
C ILE A 110 -6.97 -1.94 -13.92
N LEU A 111 -6.42 -0.82 -14.41
CA LEU A 111 -5.86 0.24 -13.56
C LEU A 111 -6.94 0.86 -12.67
N PHE A 112 -8.13 1.15 -13.22
CA PHE A 112 -9.25 1.67 -12.43
C PHE A 112 -9.64 0.72 -11.31
N ALA A 113 -9.82 -0.57 -11.61
CA ALA A 113 -10.12 -1.58 -10.61
C ALA A 113 -9.01 -1.67 -9.55
N GLY A 114 -7.74 -1.73 -9.96
CA GLY A 114 -6.61 -1.81 -9.03
C GLY A 114 -6.50 -0.61 -8.09
N VAL A 115 -6.66 0.61 -8.62
CA VAL A 115 -6.63 1.85 -7.82
C VAL A 115 -7.82 1.93 -6.88
N LEU A 116 -9.02 1.56 -7.35
CA LEU A 116 -10.22 1.55 -6.52
C LEU A 116 -10.08 0.56 -5.36
N THR A 117 -9.60 -0.66 -5.63
CA THR A 117 -9.35 -1.67 -4.60
C THR A 117 -8.28 -1.21 -3.61
N ALA A 118 -7.17 -0.60 -4.07
CA ALA A 118 -6.15 -0.05 -3.19
C ALA A 118 -6.70 1.06 -2.29
N TRP A 119 -7.53 1.95 -2.84
CA TRP A 119 -8.18 3.02 -2.09
C TRP A 119 -9.14 2.47 -1.03
N LEU A 120 -9.97 1.47 -1.37
CA LEU A 120 -10.84 0.79 -0.40
C LEU A 120 -10.03 0.09 0.70
N ALA A 121 -8.93 -0.58 0.35
CA ALA A 121 -8.06 -1.23 1.33
C ALA A 121 -7.45 -0.23 2.33
N SER A 122 -7.11 0.97 1.86
CA SER A 122 -6.52 2.05 2.69
C SER A 122 -7.56 2.82 3.51
N LYS A 123 -8.82 2.95 3.05
CA LYS A 123 -9.83 3.78 3.73
C LYS A 123 -10.87 3.00 4.51
N ASN A 124 -11.34 1.88 3.97
CA ASN A 124 -12.45 1.12 4.53
C ASN A 124 -11.99 -0.11 5.30
N PHE A 125 -10.83 -0.65 4.94
CA PHE A 125 -10.34 -1.93 5.47
C PHE A 125 -8.92 -1.83 6.01
N HIS A 126 -8.46 -0.63 6.40
CA HIS A 126 -7.13 -0.46 7.00
C HIS A 126 -7.17 -0.86 8.47
N PRO A 127 -6.34 -1.82 8.90
CA PRO A 127 -6.37 -2.31 10.27
C PRO A 127 -5.65 -1.32 11.21
N HIS A 128 -6.30 -0.99 12.31
CA HIS A 128 -5.67 -0.23 13.39
C HIS A 128 -4.86 -1.18 14.27
N THR A 129 -3.68 -0.75 14.71
CA THR A 129 -2.77 -1.56 15.54
C THR A 129 -2.57 -0.93 16.90
N HIS A 130 -2.46 -1.74 17.95
CA HIS A 130 -2.23 -1.29 19.33
C HIS A 130 -1.13 -2.12 20.01
N GLY A 131 -0.46 -1.54 21.03
CA GLY A 131 0.52 -2.27 21.85
C GLY A 131 1.80 -2.73 21.12
N ILE A 132 2.07 -2.20 19.93
CA ILE A 132 3.23 -2.58 19.10
C ILE A 132 4.52 -1.87 19.54
N SER A 133 5.67 -2.51 19.29
CA SER A 133 7.00 -1.96 19.60
C SER A 133 7.28 -0.67 18.82
N GLU A 134 8.19 0.17 19.32
CA GLU A 134 8.59 1.39 18.61
C GLU A 134 9.20 1.09 17.23
N HIS A 135 9.92 -0.02 17.10
CA HIS A 135 10.44 -0.46 15.80
C HIS A 135 9.32 -0.84 14.84
N ALA A 136 8.34 -1.61 15.30
CA ALA A 136 7.20 -2.01 14.49
C ALA A 136 6.34 -0.82 14.03
N LYS A 137 6.22 0.23 14.86
CA LYS A 137 5.57 1.49 14.45
C LYS A 137 6.28 2.14 13.26
N LEU A 138 7.62 2.18 13.27
CA LEU A 138 8.39 2.73 12.14
C LEU A 138 8.20 1.90 10.86
N VAL A 139 8.15 0.58 10.99
CA VAL A 139 7.86 -0.32 9.86
C VAL A 139 6.45 -0.09 9.32
N LEU A 140 5.45 0.08 10.21
CA LEU A 140 4.07 0.39 9.84
C LEU A 140 3.94 1.75 9.15
N GLU A 141 4.58 2.80 9.68
CA GLU A 141 4.61 4.12 9.05
C GLU A 141 5.23 4.05 7.65
N GLN A 142 6.26 3.23 7.47
CA GLN A 142 6.88 3.04 6.18
C GLN A 142 5.99 2.25 5.21
N HIS A 143 5.28 1.22 5.69
CA HIS A 143 4.25 0.51 4.93
C HIS A 143 3.16 1.47 4.42
N ASP A 144 2.59 2.27 5.33
CA ASP A 144 1.52 3.22 5.02
C ASP A 144 2.00 4.30 4.05
N LEU A 145 3.23 4.81 4.22
CA LEU A 145 3.81 5.78 3.29
C LEU A 145 3.90 5.22 1.86
N TRP A 146 4.36 3.99 1.69
CA TRP A 146 4.43 3.36 0.36
C TRP A 146 3.05 3.02 -0.21
N ALA A 147 2.08 2.67 0.65
CA ALA A 147 0.70 2.46 0.25
C ALA A 147 0.06 3.76 -0.26
N ASP A 148 0.27 4.89 0.44
CA ASP A 148 -0.20 6.20 0.01
C ASP A 148 0.42 6.62 -1.33
N TRP A 149 1.73 6.40 -1.51
CA TRP A 149 2.41 6.64 -2.79
C TRP A 149 1.84 5.78 -3.92
N THR A 150 1.52 4.51 -3.64
CA THR A 150 0.88 3.61 -4.60
C THR A 150 -0.44 4.19 -5.10
N ILE A 151 -1.32 4.61 -4.19
CA ILE A 151 -2.65 5.14 -4.50
C ILE A 151 -2.51 6.46 -5.26
N ASN A 152 -1.69 7.39 -4.77
CA ASN A 152 -1.51 8.70 -5.39
C ASN A 152 -0.96 8.58 -6.82
N LEU A 153 0.09 7.80 -7.03
CA LEU A 153 0.64 7.56 -8.37
C LEU A 153 -0.34 6.78 -9.25
N GLY A 154 -1.11 5.85 -8.69
CA GLY A 154 -2.15 5.11 -9.40
C GLY A 154 -3.26 6.03 -9.92
N ILE A 155 -3.75 6.96 -9.10
CA ILE A 155 -4.73 7.98 -9.50
C ILE A 155 -4.17 8.88 -10.60
N ILE A 156 -2.93 9.35 -10.44
CA ILE A 156 -2.25 10.17 -11.46
C ILE A 156 -2.12 9.39 -12.77
N ALA A 157 -1.68 8.13 -12.71
CA ALA A 157 -1.60 7.27 -13.88
C ALA A 157 -2.96 7.06 -14.55
N PHE A 158 -4.03 6.89 -13.77
CA PHE A 158 -5.39 6.74 -14.28
C PHE A 158 -5.86 7.99 -15.03
N ILE A 159 -5.65 9.17 -14.44
CA ILE A 159 -5.95 10.46 -15.09
C ILE A 159 -5.16 10.60 -16.39
N LEU A 160 -3.84 10.34 -16.36
CA LEU A 160 -2.99 10.44 -17.55
C LEU A 160 -3.40 9.43 -18.63
N GLN A 161 -3.80 8.22 -18.25
CA GLN A 161 -4.27 7.19 -19.17
C GLN A 161 -5.61 7.59 -19.82
N ALA A 162 -6.54 8.15 -19.04
CA ALA A 162 -7.79 8.69 -19.58
C ALA A 162 -7.52 9.85 -20.55
N LEU A 163 -6.65 10.81 -20.18
CA LEU A 163 -6.23 11.88 -21.08
C LEU A 163 -5.56 11.33 -22.35
N ASN A 164 -4.76 10.27 -22.23
CA ASN A 164 -4.14 9.61 -23.38
C ASN A 164 -5.17 8.95 -24.31
N LEU A 165 -6.20 8.30 -23.77
CA LEU A 165 -7.29 7.70 -24.55
C LEU A 165 -8.09 8.73 -25.36
N PHE A 166 -8.38 9.91 -24.79
CA PHE A 166 -9.28 10.89 -25.41
C PHE A 166 -8.57 12.04 -26.14
N LEU A 167 -7.41 12.49 -25.67
CA LEU A 167 -6.74 13.72 -26.16
C LEU A 167 -5.39 13.46 -26.85
N PHE A 168 -4.68 12.39 -26.48
CA PHE A 168 -3.32 12.11 -26.96
C PHE A 168 -3.18 10.78 -27.69
N SER A 169 -4.30 10.20 -28.13
CA SER A 169 -4.32 8.89 -28.79
C SER A 169 -3.37 8.84 -29.99
N GLY A 170 -2.62 7.74 -30.11
CA GLY A 170 -1.62 7.54 -31.17
C GLY A 170 -0.25 8.17 -30.90
N LYS A 171 0.00 8.82 -29.76
CA LYS A 171 1.31 9.40 -29.42
C LYS A 171 2.12 8.47 -28.51
N ARG A 172 3.19 7.85 -29.03
CA ARG A 172 4.10 6.97 -28.25
C ARG A 172 4.61 7.59 -26.95
N TRP A 173 5.00 8.85 -27.00
CA TRP A 173 5.53 9.55 -25.82
C TRP A 173 4.48 9.70 -24.71
N ALA A 174 3.19 9.82 -25.04
CA ALA A 174 2.12 9.88 -24.04
C ALA A 174 1.92 8.51 -23.36
N LEU A 175 1.93 7.42 -24.14
CA LEU A 175 1.93 6.06 -23.61
C LEU A 175 3.14 5.78 -22.71
N ALA A 176 4.32 6.28 -23.09
CA ALA A 176 5.56 6.11 -22.32
C ALA A 176 5.52 6.88 -20.99
N VAL A 177 4.95 8.09 -20.96
CA VAL A 177 4.73 8.84 -19.72
C VAL A 177 3.78 8.09 -18.78
N VAL A 178 2.66 7.57 -19.30
CA VAL A 178 1.74 6.75 -18.49
C VAL A 178 2.45 5.51 -17.95
N ALA A 179 3.18 4.79 -18.81
CA ALA A 179 3.93 3.59 -18.43
C ALA A 179 4.94 3.88 -17.30
N LEU A 180 5.63 5.02 -17.37
CA LEU A 180 6.58 5.44 -16.34
C LEU A 180 5.89 5.67 -14.99
N VAL A 181 4.77 6.40 -14.97
CA VAL A 181 4.04 6.67 -13.72
C VAL A 181 3.44 5.39 -13.14
N MET A 182 2.91 4.50 -13.99
CA MET A 182 2.41 3.19 -13.57
C MET A 182 3.53 2.29 -13.02
N ALA A 183 4.72 2.31 -13.64
CA ALA A 183 5.87 1.58 -13.13
C ALA A 183 6.30 2.10 -11.76
N SER A 184 6.26 3.42 -11.53
CA SER A 184 6.51 3.99 -10.21
C SER A 184 5.46 3.54 -9.18
N SER A 185 4.18 3.51 -9.53
CA SER A 185 3.12 2.98 -8.66
C SER A 185 3.33 1.49 -8.34
N ALA A 186 3.71 0.69 -9.34
CA ALA A 186 4.04 -0.73 -9.17
C ALA A 186 5.28 -0.95 -8.28
N TYR A 187 6.28 -0.07 -8.36
CA TYR A 187 7.43 -0.08 -7.46
C TYR A 187 7.01 0.24 -6.01
N CYS A 188 6.19 1.27 -5.81
CA CYS A 188 5.67 1.63 -4.49
C CYS A 188 4.88 0.49 -3.86
N VAL A 189 4.03 -0.19 -4.62
CA VAL A 189 3.21 -1.27 -4.07
C VAL A 189 4.06 -2.49 -3.70
N ALA A 190 5.14 -2.76 -4.43
CA ALA A 190 6.09 -3.79 -4.06
C ALA A 190 6.80 -3.47 -2.74
N HIS A 191 7.16 -2.20 -2.50
CA HIS A 191 7.71 -1.78 -1.22
C HIS A 191 6.69 -1.85 -0.08
N ALA A 192 5.45 -1.39 -0.30
CA ALA A 192 4.38 -1.54 0.68
C ALA A 192 4.19 -3.03 1.07
N GLY A 193 4.18 -3.92 0.07
CA GLY A 193 4.12 -5.36 0.28
C GLY A 193 5.32 -5.92 1.06
N HIS A 194 6.53 -5.41 0.81
CA HIS A 194 7.74 -5.81 1.56
C HIS A 194 7.64 -5.46 3.04
N TYR A 195 7.27 -4.22 3.38
CA TYR A 195 7.07 -3.81 4.77
C TYR A 195 5.87 -4.54 5.41
N GLY A 196 4.83 -4.83 4.62
CA GLY A 196 3.70 -5.66 5.07
C GLY A 196 4.14 -7.08 5.44
N ALA A 197 4.99 -7.71 4.63
CA ALA A 197 5.57 -9.02 4.95
C ALA A 197 6.46 -8.97 6.20
N GLN A 198 7.23 -7.89 6.39
CA GLN A 198 8.00 -7.68 7.61
C GLN A 198 7.10 -7.55 8.85
N LEU A 199 6.02 -6.75 8.77
CA LEU A 199 5.04 -6.61 9.86
C LEU A 199 4.51 -7.99 10.28
N VAL A 200 4.10 -8.80 9.31
CA VAL A 200 3.50 -10.12 9.57
C VAL A 200 4.51 -11.14 10.08
N HIS A 201 5.67 -11.27 9.41
CA HIS A 201 6.58 -12.39 9.65
C HIS A 201 7.73 -12.09 10.62
N ILE A 202 8.05 -10.82 10.86
CA ILE A 202 9.15 -10.41 11.74
C ILE A 202 8.62 -9.71 12.98
N GLU A 203 7.75 -8.70 12.80
CA GLU A 203 7.17 -7.95 13.94
C GLU A 203 5.98 -8.68 14.59
N GLY A 204 5.43 -9.70 13.93
CA GLY A 204 4.33 -10.52 14.43
C GLY A 204 2.97 -9.81 14.45
N ILE A 205 2.80 -8.75 13.66
CA ILE A 205 1.57 -7.97 13.50
C ILE A 205 0.92 -8.40 12.20
N GLY A 206 -0.21 -9.09 12.26
CA GLY A 206 -0.71 -9.73 11.06
C GLY A 206 -2.10 -10.33 11.13
N PRO A 207 -2.50 -11.08 10.09
CA PRO A 207 -3.87 -11.50 9.83
C PRO A 207 -4.49 -12.42 10.91
N GLN A 208 -3.67 -12.94 11.82
CA GLN A 208 -4.12 -13.75 12.96
C GLN A 208 -4.63 -12.89 14.13
N GLY A 209 -4.84 -11.57 13.95
CA GLY A 209 -5.42 -10.70 14.99
C GLY A 209 -4.41 -10.18 16.02
N LYS A 210 -3.21 -10.75 16.11
CA LYS A 210 -2.18 -10.32 17.05
C LYS A 210 -1.82 -8.83 16.83
N PHE A 211 -2.05 -8.01 17.86
CA PHE A 211 -1.86 -6.56 17.89
C PHE A 211 -2.81 -5.72 17.02
N LEU A 212 -3.86 -6.32 16.44
CA LEU A 212 -4.90 -5.58 15.71
C LEU A 212 -6.00 -5.12 16.67
N GLU A 213 -6.46 -3.88 16.55
CA GLU A 213 -7.65 -3.41 17.25
C GLU A 213 -8.88 -4.10 16.62
N MET A 214 -9.56 -4.91 17.41
CA MET A 214 -10.80 -5.59 17.01
C MET A 214 -11.98 -4.72 17.43
N GLU A 215 -12.87 -4.37 16.50
CA GLU A 215 -14.11 -3.69 16.84
C GLU A 215 -15.01 -4.68 17.60
N HIS A 216 -15.07 -4.55 18.93
CA HIS A 216 -16.04 -5.30 19.73
C HIS A 216 -17.43 -4.68 19.52
N HIS A 217 -18.25 -5.31 18.67
CA HIS A 217 -19.68 -5.03 18.65
C HIS A 217 -20.29 -5.44 20.01
N HIS A 218 -20.75 -4.46 20.77
CA HIS A 218 -21.64 -4.65 21.92
C HIS A 218 -23.08 -4.91 21.49
#